data_AF-A0A9D7GH94-F1
#
_entry.id   AF-A0A9D7GH94-F1
#
_cell.length_a   1.000
_cell.length_b   1.000
_cell.length_c   1.000
_cell.angle_alpha   90.00
_cell.angle_beta   90.00
_cell.angle_gamma   90.00
#
_symmetry.space_group_name_H-M   'P 1'
#
loop_
_entity.id
_entity.type
_entity.pdbx_description
1 polymer ?
#
loop_
_entity_poly.entity_id
_entity_poly.type
_entity_poly.pdbx_seq_one_letter_code
_entity_poly.pdbx_strand_id
1 'polypeptide(L)'
;MRSGRLLALALFAVAVLYGLWLGRGAHALAAMLVLVLPPLLLAVAAWRGWPRAGFVAGVAALLWFSHGVMLAWSEPAQRMPALLLVVLALAVVFASSLDGIRARFGDTR
;
A
#
# COMPACT_ATOMS: atom_id res chain seq x y z
N MET A 1 18.66 4.21 -8.14
CA MET A 1 18.04 2.94 -7.74
C MET A 1 16.56 2.99 -8.12
N ARG A 2 16.08 2.07 -8.97
CA ARG A 2 14.76 2.14 -9.63
C ARG A 2 13.64 2.22 -8.60
N SER A 3 12.92 3.34 -8.55
CA SER A 3 11.82 3.65 -7.64
C SER A 3 10.76 2.54 -7.56
N GLY A 4 10.58 1.79 -8.65
CA GLY A 4 9.72 0.61 -8.69
C GLY A 4 10.10 -0.52 -7.72
N ARG A 5 11.37 -0.66 -7.33
CA ARG A 5 11.78 -1.65 -6.31
C ARG A 5 11.36 -1.25 -4.90
N LEU A 6 11.43 0.04 -4.57
CA LEU A 6 10.96 0.59 -3.30
C LEU A 6 9.44 0.48 -3.19
N LEU A 7 8.72 0.79 -4.29
CA LEU A 7 7.28 0.61 -4.38
C LEU A 7 6.88 -0.87 -4.20
N ALA A 8 7.56 -1.79 -4.87
CA ALA A 8 7.32 -3.22 -4.73
C ALA A 8 7.58 -3.71 -3.30
N LEU A 9 8.63 -3.22 -2.64
CA LEU A 9 8.94 -3.58 -1.24
C LEU A 9 7.88 -3.05 -0.27
N ALA A 10 7.40 -1.82 -0.46
CA ALA A 10 6.32 -1.25 0.34
C ALA A 10 5.01 -2.01 0.14
N LEU A 11 4.65 -2.36 -1.10
CA LEU A 11 3.47 -3.17 -1.41
C LEU A 11 3.58 -4.60 -0.86
N PHE A 12 4.79 -5.18 -0.87
CA PHE A 12 5.04 -6.49 -0.27
C PHE A 12 4.90 -6.44 1.24
N ALA A 13 5.40 -5.39 1.90
CA ALA A 13 5.21 -5.19 3.33
C ALA A 13 3.71 -5.08 3.70
N VAL A 14 2.90 -4.38 2.88
CA VAL A 14 1.44 -4.32 3.04
C VAL A 14 0.81 -5.70 2.93
N ALA A 15 1.22 -6.49 1.95
CA ALA A 15 0.70 -7.85 1.77
C ALA A 15 1.06 -8.77 2.95
N VAL A 16 2.28 -8.69 3.49
CA VAL A 16 2.71 -9.46 4.66
C VAL A 16 1.94 -9.05 5.91
N LEU A 17 1.78 -7.74 6.13
CA LEU A 17 1.04 -7.22 7.27
C LEU A 17 -0.41 -7.70 7.26
N TYR A 18 -1.08 -7.59 6.11
CA TYR A 18 -2.42 -8.11 5.92
C TYR A 18 -2.49 -9.64 6.09
N GLY A 19 -1.53 -10.39 5.54
CA GLY A 19 -1.51 -11.85 5.62
C GLY A 19 -1.35 -12.37 7.05
N LEU A 20 -0.51 -11.71 7.86
CA LEU A 20 -0.31 -12.06 9.26
C LEU A 20 -1.48 -11.63 10.14
N TRP A 21 -2.15 -10.54 9.79
CA TRP A 21 -3.16 -9.93 10.65
C TRP A 21 -4.59 -10.37 10.36
N LEU A 22 -4.92 -10.54 9.08
CA LEU A 22 -6.30 -10.78 8.64
C LEU A 22 -6.72 -12.25 8.71
N GLY A 23 -5.79 -13.18 8.95
CA GLY A 23 -6.09 -14.62 9.08
C GLY A 23 -6.95 -15.03 10.29
N ARG A 24 -7.44 -14.08 11.10
CA ARG A 24 -8.20 -14.35 12.35
C ARG A 24 -9.63 -13.82 12.39
N GLY A 25 -10.17 -13.20 11.34
CA GLY A 25 -11.51 -12.58 11.35
C GLY A 25 -12.57 -13.29 10.49
N ALA A 26 -13.85 -13.29 10.91
CA ALA A 26 -14.97 -13.91 10.18
C ALA A 26 -15.31 -13.26 8.81
N HIS A 27 -14.73 -12.09 8.50
CA HIS A 27 -14.81 -11.42 7.19
C HIS A 27 -13.45 -11.29 6.49
N ALA A 28 -12.48 -12.09 6.93
CA ALA A 28 -11.11 -12.11 6.42
C ALA A 28 -11.01 -12.30 4.90
N LEU A 29 -11.93 -13.07 4.31
CA LEU A 29 -11.82 -13.46 2.90
C LEU A 29 -12.17 -12.31 1.94
N ALA A 30 -13.21 -11.53 2.26
CA ALA A 30 -13.58 -10.34 1.48
C ALA A 30 -12.50 -9.25 1.60
N ALA A 31 -11.94 -9.08 2.79
CA ALA A 31 -10.84 -8.15 2.99
C ALA A 31 -9.51 -8.65 2.37
N MET A 32 -9.24 -9.96 2.31
CA MET A 32 -8.10 -10.48 1.53
C MET A 32 -8.27 -10.23 0.03
N LEU A 33 -9.47 -10.45 -0.53
CA LEU A 33 -9.71 -10.27 -1.96
C LEU A 33 -9.66 -8.80 -2.40
N VAL A 34 -10.22 -7.90 -1.60
CA VAL A 34 -10.29 -6.47 -1.96
C VAL A 34 -9.06 -5.69 -1.50
N LEU A 35 -8.37 -6.12 -0.43
CA LEU A 35 -7.25 -5.36 0.14
C LEU A 35 -5.87 -6.04 0.00
N VAL A 36 -5.76 -7.36 -0.25
CA VAL A 36 -4.47 -8.07 -0.41
C VAL A 36 -4.16 -8.45 -1.85
N LEU A 37 -5.18 -8.74 -2.65
CA LEU A 37 -5.01 -9.00 -4.07
C LEU A 37 -4.53 -7.78 -4.88
N PRO A 38 -5.09 -6.56 -4.70
CA PRO A 38 -4.61 -5.39 -5.44
C PRO A 38 -3.16 -4.97 -5.12
N PRO A 39 -2.65 -4.95 -3.87
CA PRO A 39 -1.25 -4.62 -3.64
C PRO A 39 -0.30 -5.68 -4.20
N LEU A 40 -0.69 -6.97 -4.21
CA LEU A 40 0.11 -8.03 -4.83
C LEU A 40 0.19 -7.88 -6.35
N LEU A 41 -0.96 -7.62 -7.00
CA LEU A 41 -1.03 -7.36 -8.44
C LEU A 41 -0.25 -6.10 -8.82
N LEU A 42 -0.36 -5.03 -8.01
CA LEU A 42 0.38 -3.80 -8.22
C LEU A 42 1.87 -3.95 -7.97
N ALA A 43 2.29 -4.80 -7.03
CA ALA A 43 3.70 -5.13 -6.81
C ALA A 43 4.27 -5.83 -8.05
N VAL A 44 3.54 -6.80 -8.62
CA VAL A 44 3.94 -7.47 -9.86
C VAL A 44 3.93 -6.51 -11.05
N ALA A 45 2.91 -5.65 -11.18
CA ALA A 45 2.83 -4.66 -12.25
C ALA A 45 3.97 -3.62 -12.17
N ALA A 46 4.30 -3.16 -10.97
CA ALA A 46 5.43 -2.27 -10.72
C ALA A 46 6.76 -2.96 -11.04
N TRP A 47 6.90 -4.25 -10.69
CA TRP A 47 8.09 -5.03 -10.99
C TRP A 47 8.25 -5.30 -12.50
N ARG A 48 7.13 -5.46 -13.22
CA ARG A 48 7.08 -5.55 -14.69
C ARG A 48 7.34 -4.20 -15.39
N GLY A 49 7.50 -3.11 -14.64
CA GLY A 49 7.78 -1.79 -15.19
C GLY A 49 6.56 -1.08 -15.79
N TRP A 50 5.35 -1.39 -15.34
CA TRP A 50 4.14 -0.79 -15.89
C TRP A 50 4.08 0.72 -15.57
N PRO A 51 3.97 1.61 -16.57
CA PRO A 51 4.14 3.06 -16.37
C PRO A 51 3.03 3.70 -15.50
N ARG A 52 1.87 3.05 -15.39
CA ARG A 52 0.77 3.51 -14.53
C ARG A 52 0.80 2.93 -13.12
N ALA A 53 1.77 2.06 -12.80
CA ALA A 53 1.80 1.36 -11.51
C ALA A 53 1.88 2.33 -10.32
N GLY A 54 2.66 3.41 -10.43
CA GLY A 54 2.72 4.44 -9.40
C GLY A 54 1.35 5.09 -9.14
N PHE A 55 0.70 5.60 -10.19
CA PHE A 55 -0.62 6.23 -10.06
C PHE A 55 -1.66 5.29 -9.44
N VAL A 56 -1.78 4.06 -9.96
CA VAL A 56 -2.77 3.10 -9.46
C VAL A 56 -2.45 2.65 -8.03
N ALA A 57 -1.16 2.50 -7.68
CA ALA A 57 -0.75 2.20 -6.31
C ALA A 57 -1.06 3.34 -5.34
N GLY A 58 -0.88 4.61 -5.76
CA GLY A 58 -1.25 5.77 -4.96
C GLY A 58 -2.75 5.84 -4.68
N VAL A 59 -3.59 5.62 -5.72
CA VAL A 59 -5.06 5.59 -5.56
C VAL A 59 -5.49 4.45 -4.66
N ALA A 60 -4.92 3.25 -4.83
CA ALA A 60 -5.23 2.12 -3.97
C ALA A 60 -4.76 2.34 -2.52
N ALA A 61 -3.66 3.09 -2.32
CA ALA A 61 -3.18 3.43 -0.99
C ALA A 61 -4.11 4.37 -0.21
N LEU A 62 -4.86 5.24 -0.87
CA LEU A 62 -5.92 6.01 -0.20
C LEU A 62 -7.00 5.08 0.38
N LEU A 63 -7.39 4.05 -0.37
CA LEU A 63 -8.35 3.06 0.11
C LEU A 63 -7.83 2.33 1.36
N TRP A 64 -6.57 1.86 1.33
CA TRP A 64 -5.93 1.22 2.49
C TRP A 64 -5.82 2.15 3.69
N PHE A 65 -5.47 3.43 3.47
CA PHE A 65 -5.40 4.44 4.52
C PHE A 65 -6.76 4.65 5.19
N SER A 66 -7.81 4.92 4.42
CA SER A 66 -9.16 5.12 4.96
C SER A 66 -9.65 3.90 5.74
N HIS A 67 -9.35 2.70 5.25
CA HIS A 67 -9.70 1.47 5.94
C HIS A 67 -8.93 1.29 7.26
N GLY A 68 -7.62 1.55 7.27
CA GLY A 68 -6.82 1.51 8.48
C GLY A 68 -7.30 2.50 9.55
N VAL A 69 -7.67 3.72 9.15
CA VAL A 69 -8.25 4.72 10.05
C VAL A 69 -9.60 4.24 10.60
N MET A 70 -10.49 3.75 9.73
CA MET A 70 -11.78 3.19 10.16
C MET A 70 -11.58 2.11 11.23
N LEU A 71 -10.70 1.14 10.97
CA LEU A 71 -10.47 0.01 11.86
C LEU A 71 -9.80 0.42 13.18
N ALA A 72 -8.89 1.39 13.15
CA ALA A 72 -8.25 1.94 14.35
C ALA A 72 -9.23 2.66 15.30
N TRP A 73 -10.38 3.10 14.81
CA TRP A 73 -11.39 3.79 15.61
C TRP A 73 -12.64 2.96 15.88
N SER A 74 -12.97 2.00 15.02
CA SER A 74 -14.08 1.07 15.23
C SER A 74 -13.74 -0.07 16.20
N GLU A 75 -12.48 -0.53 16.21
CA GLU A 75 -12.09 -1.73 16.96
C GLU A 75 -10.85 -1.47 17.82
N PRO A 76 -11.01 -1.05 19.09
CA PRO A 76 -9.88 -0.66 19.93
C PRO A 76 -8.90 -1.81 20.23
N ALA A 77 -9.36 -3.07 20.23
CA ALA A 77 -8.50 -4.25 20.33
C ALA A 77 -7.54 -4.41 19.14
N GLN A 78 -7.88 -3.80 18.01
CA GLN A 78 -7.21 -3.90 16.72
C GLN A 78 -6.43 -2.62 16.35
N ARG A 79 -6.33 -1.66 17.28
CA ARG A 79 -5.75 -0.33 17.03
C ARG A 79 -4.31 -0.33 16.55
N MET A 80 -3.42 -1.05 17.25
CA MET A 80 -2.00 -1.07 16.94
C MET A 80 -1.71 -1.53 15.51
N PRO A 81 -2.20 -2.71 15.08
CA PRO A 81 -2.02 -3.16 13.71
C PRO A 81 -2.75 -2.28 12.68
N ALA A 82 -3.90 -1.70 13.01
CA ALA A 82 -4.58 -0.73 12.14
C ALA A 82 -3.75 0.54 11.90
N LEU A 83 -3.11 1.09 12.94
CA LEU A 83 -2.20 2.23 12.81
C LEU A 83 -0.94 1.86 12.01
N LEU A 84 -0.43 0.64 12.13
CA LEU A 84 0.69 0.17 11.32
C LEU A 84 0.32 0.17 9.83
N LEU A 85 -0.92 -0.25 9.52
CA LEU A 85 -1.48 -0.25 8.17
C LEU A 85 -1.60 1.16 7.60
N VAL A 86 -2.01 2.13 8.42
CA VAL A 86 -2.03 3.56 8.07
C VAL A 86 -0.63 4.07 7.71
N VAL A 87 0.39 3.77 8.53
CA VAL A 87 1.77 4.17 8.27
C VAL A 87 2.28 3.56 6.96
N LEU A 88 1.95 2.29 6.71
CA LEU A 88 2.34 1.60 5.48
C LEU A 88 1.64 2.17 4.23
N ALA A 89 0.36 2.51 4.34
CA ALA A 89 -0.38 3.16 3.27
C ALA A 89 0.24 4.53 2.91
N LEU A 90 0.63 5.32 3.92
CA LEU A 90 1.35 6.58 3.70
C LEU A 90 2.70 6.35 3.01
N ALA A 91 3.43 5.29 3.39
CA ALA A 91 4.68 4.93 2.71
C ALA A 91 4.46 4.59 1.23
N VAL A 92 3.38 3.90 0.87
CA VAL A 92 3.01 3.61 -0.53
C VAL A 92 2.65 4.90 -1.28
N VAL A 93 1.87 5.81 -0.67
CA VAL A 93 1.55 7.12 -1.28
C VAL A 93 2.84 7.90 -1.57
N PHE A 94 3.73 8.01 -0.58
CA PHE A 94 5.03 8.67 -0.77
C PHE A 94 5.84 8.00 -1.87
N ALA A 95 5.99 6.67 -1.83
CA ALA A 95 6.75 5.93 -2.82
C ALA A 95 6.19 6.07 -4.24
N SER A 96 4.86 6.11 -4.38
CA SER A 96 4.18 6.33 -5.67
C SER A 96 4.37 7.74 -6.22
N SER A 97 4.55 8.72 -5.34
CA SER A 97 4.69 10.14 -5.69
C SER A 97 6.14 10.53 -5.97
N LEU A 98 7.13 9.72 -5.56
CA LEU A 98 8.56 10.02 -5.73
C LEU A 98 8.98 10.25 -7.18
N ASP A 99 8.47 9.45 -8.13
CA ASP A 99 8.82 9.62 -9.55
C ASP A 99 8.21 10.88 -10.15
N GLY A 100 6.98 11.23 -9.76
CA GLY A 100 6.34 12.49 -10.17
C GLY A 100 7.00 13.72 -9.57
N ILE A 101 7.39 13.65 -8.29
CA ILE A 101 8.14 14.71 -7.60
C ILE A 101 9.52 14.88 -8.25
N ARG A 102 10.24 13.78 -8.55
CA ARG A 102 11.52 13.85 -9.27
C ARG A 102 11.39 14.36 -10.70
N ALA A 103 10.31 14.03 -11.41
CA ALA A 103 10.10 14.55 -12.76
C ALA A 103 9.77 16.05 -12.77
N ARG A 104 9.14 16.58 -11.71
CA ARG A 104 8.70 17.98 -11.61
C ARG A 104 9.70 18.90 -10.90
N PHE A 105 10.49 18.35 -9.96
CA PHE A 105 11.47 19.08 -9.15
C PHE A 105 12.90 18.55 -9.28
N GLY A 106 13.12 17.50 -10.08
CA GLY A 106 14.45 17.05 -10.44
C GLY A 106 15.08 18.05 -11.39
N ASP A 107 15.89 18.91 -10.81
CA ASP A 107 16.76 19.84 -11.51
C ASP A 107 17.57 19.09 -12.59
N THR A 108 17.51 19.60 -13.81
CA THR A 108 18.38 19.15 -14.89
C THR A 108 19.75 19.77 -14.64
N ARG A 109 20.61 19.03 -13.94
CA ARG A 109 22.06 19.30 -13.94
C ARG A 109 22.81 18.06 -14.38
#